data_AF-A0A935II79-F1
#
_entry.id   AF-A0A935II79-F1
#
_cell.length_a   1.000
_cell.length_b   1.000
_cell.length_c   1.000
_cell.angle_alpha   90.00
_cell.angle_beta   90.00
_cell.angle_gamma   90.00
#
_symmetry.space_group_name_H-M   'P 1'
#
loop_
_entity.id
_entity.type
_entity.pdbx_description
1 polymer ?
#
loop_
_entity_poly.entity_id
_entity_poly.type
_entity_poly.pdbx_seq_one_letter_code
_entity_poly.pdbx_strand_id
1 'polypeptide(L)'
;MWAVAEGEEPVLRPGLHLACAVSEAERVRLASAGMNTLRAVRSGTRPALASRTLADGPAGGSDWKYLAARRLALFIMASVERGTRWLVFERNGPEAWQRARAQTEAFLEALDQEGAFAGAQADESYFVICDERLNGPPQTLQACIRLLFGFAALRPGEFHACLVTHQAGRSSARPVSVNRLATSGRRVGEEIETALLRGIVGSGQDCAP
;
A
#
# COMPACT_ATOMS: atom_id res chain seq x y z
N MET A 1 -11.59 7.09 3.39
CA MET A 1 -10.88 6.70 2.14
C MET A 1 -10.53 5.21 2.11
N TRP A 2 -10.18 4.62 3.26
CA TRP A 2 -9.75 3.22 3.41
C TRP A 2 -10.85 2.23 3.80
N ALA A 3 -11.98 2.69 4.36
CA ALA A 3 -13.07 1.79 4.70
C ALA A 3 -13.51 1.01 3.45
N VAL A 4 -13.51 -0.33 3.55
CA VAL A 4 -14.36 -1.15 2.71
C VAL A 4 -15.75 -0.66 3.05
N ALA A 5 -16.37 0.07 2.13
CA ALA A 5 -17.74 0.50 2.25
C ALA A 5 -18.64 -0.75 2.27
N GLU A 6 -18.70 -1.45 3.39
CA GLU A 6 -19.82 -2.32 3.69
C GLU A 6 -21.03 -1.39 3.80
N GLY A 7 -21.86 -1.38 2.74
CA GLY A 7 -23.09 -0.60 2.72
C GLY A 7 -23.09 0.65 1.83
N GLU A 8 -21.94 1.13 1.35
CA GLU A 8 -21.90 2.33 0.48
C GLU A 8 -21.77 1.93 -1.00
N GLU A 9 -22.88 1.41 -1.54
CA GLU A 9 -22.99 1.22 -2.99
C GLU A 9 -23.03 2.58 -3.70
N PRO A 10 -22.31 2.74 -4.82
CA PRO A 10 -22.37 3.96 -5.60
C PRO A 10 -23.78 4.13 -6.19
N VAL A 11 -24.43 5.23 -5.81
CA VAL A 11 -25.75 5.62 -6.32
C VAL A 11 -25.57 6.75 -7.31
N LEU A 12 -26.29 6.65 -8.42
CA LEU A 12 -26.31 7.72 -9.41
C LEU A 12 -26.86 9.01 -8.82
N ARG A 13 -26.36 10.14 -9.32
CA ARG A 13 -26.93 11.44 -9.00
C ARG A 13 -28.38 11.51 -9.51
N PRO A 14 -29.25 12.31 -8.86
CA PRO A 14 -30.60 12.55 -9.37
C PRO A 14 -30.60 13.00 -10.83
N GLY A 15 -31.53 12.48 -11.64
CA GLY A 15 -31.64 12.78 -13.07
C GLY A 15 -30.78 11.91 -14.00
N LEU A 16 -29.96 11.00 -13.46
CA LEU A 16 -29.26 9.98 -14.25
C LEU A 16 -30.02 8.65 -14.22
N HIS A 17 -30.08 7.99 -15.38
CA HIS A 17 -30.75 6.71 -15.55
C HIS A 17 -29.76 5.63 -15.98
N LEU A 18 -29.98 4.40 -15.49
CA LEU A 18 -29.23 3.24 -15.97
C LEU A 18 -29.72 2.87 -17.37
N ALA A 19 -28.80 2.52 -18.26
CA ALA A 19 -29.14 2.02 -19.58
C ALA A 19 -29.89 0.67 -19.52
N CYS A 20 -29.53 -0.18 -18.54
CA CYS A 20 -30.23 -1.43 -18.27
C CYS A 20 -30.28 -1.70 -16.77
N ALA A 21 -31.34 -2.38 -16.33
CA ALA A 21 -31.43 -2.91 -14.98
C ALA A 21 -30.70 -4.26 -14.91
N VAL A 22 -29.98 -4.50 -13.81
CA VAL A 22 -29.26 -5.76 -13.56
C VAL A 22 -29.91 -6.48 -12.38
N SER A 23 -30.27 -7.75 -12.56
CA SER A 23 -30.87 -8.56 -11.50
C SER A 23 -29.86 -8.88 -10.41
N GLU A 24 -30.32 -9.23 -9.20
CA GLU A 24 -29.41 -9.52 -8.08
C GLU A 24 -28.48 -10.71 -8.37
N ALA A 25 -28.99 -11.76 -9.01
CA ALA A 25 -28.20 -12.92 -9.41
C ALA A 25 -27.09 -12.54 -10.42
N GLU A 26 -27.40 -11.66 -11.37
CA GLU A 26 -26.41 -11.16 -12.32
C GLU A 26 -25.37 -10.27 -11.65
N ARG A 27 -25.76 -9.44 -10.67
CA ARG A 27 -24.82 -8.59 -9.93
C ARG A 27 -23.76 -9.42 -9.21
N VAL A 28 -24.17 -10.49 -8.53
CA VAL A 28 -23.23 -11.42 -7.86
C VAL A 28 -22.29 -12.07 -8.87
N ARG A 29 -22.83 -12.52 -10.03
CA ARG A 29 -22.01 -13.08 -11.11
C ARG A 29 -21.01 -12.08 -11.68
N LEU A 30 -21.44 -10.85 -11.97
CA LEU A 30 -20.58 -9.78 -12.49
C LEU A 30 -19.50 -9.38 -11.48
N ALA A 31 -19.85 -9.29 -10.19
CA ALA A 31 -18.88 -9.01 -9.13
C ALA A 31 -17.80 -10.09 -9.03
N SER A 32 -18.15 -11.37 -9.26
CA SER A 32 -17.16 -12.46 -9.30
C SER A 32 -16.16 -12.34 -10.46
N ALA A 33 -16.51 -11.57 -11.50
CA ALA A 33 -15.65 -11.23 -12.63
C ALA A 33 -14.98 -9.83 -12.46
N GLY A 34 -15.03 -9.24 -11.27
CA GLY A 34 -14.45 -7.91 -11.00
C GLY A 34 -15.23 -6.73 -11.58
N MET A 35 -16.44 -6.95 -12.09
CA MET A 35 -17.30 -5.89 -12.63
C MET A 35 -18.20 -5.30 -11.55
N ASN A 36 -18.09 -3.98 -11.34
CA ASN A 36 -18.90 -3.25 -10.37
C ASN A 36 -20.17 -2.72 -11.04
N THR A 37 -21.33 -3.00 -10.44
CA THR A 37 -22.64 -2.55 -10.96
C THR A 37 -23.09 -1.26 -10.28
N LEU A 38 -23.74 -0.38 -11.03
CA LEU A 38 -24.30 0.89 -10.53
C LEU A 38 -25.79 0.75 -10.24
N ARG A 39 -26.30 1.60 -9.35
CA ARG A 39 -27.72 1.65 -9.00
C ARG A 39 -28.29 3.06 -9.11
N ALA A 40 -29.53 3.15 -9.57
CA ALA A 40 -30.27 4.41 -9.61
C ALA A 40 -30.87 4.81 -8.25
N VAL A 41 -31.24 3.83 -7.41
CA VAL A 41 -31.91 4.07 -6.11
C VAL A 41 -31.38 3.11 -5.05
N ARG A 42 -31.18 3.60 -3.82
CA ARG A 42 -30.90 2.76 -2.63
C ARG A 42 -32.15 1.96 -2.27
N SER A 43 -32.09 0.64 -2.32
CA SER A 43 -33.09 -0.22 -1.66
C SER A 43 -32.48 -0.79 -0.40
N GLY A 44 -33.05 -0.48 0.77
CA GLY A 44 -32.56 -0.96 2.06
C GLY A 44 -32.69 -2.47 2.30
N THR A 45 -33.21 -3.22 1.33
CA THR A 45 -33.53 -4.64 1.46
C THR A 45 -32.49 -5.60 0.89
N ARG A 46 -31.36 -5.10 0.35
CA ARG A 46 -30.37 -5.95 -0.34
C ARG A 46 -28.95 -5.75 0.20
N PRO A 47 -28.14 -6.82 0.28
CA PRO A 47 -26.76 -6.72 0.74
C PRO A 47 -25.93 -5.89 -0.23
N ALA A 48 -25.11 -5.00 0.32
CA ALA A 48 -24.19 -4.19 -0.48
C ALA A 48 -23.03 -5.03 -1.00
N LEU A 49 -22.68 -4.87 -2.27
CA LEU A 49 -21.48 -5.49 -2.85
C LEU A 49 -20.30 -4.52 -2.77
N ALA A 50 -19.22 -4.95 -2.12
CA ALA A 50 -17.97 -4.20 -2.09
C ALA A 50 -17.40 -4.02 -3.51
N SER A 51 -16.90 -2.82 -3.80
CA SER A 51 -16.27 -2.53 -5.09
C SER A 51 -14.97 -3.31 -5.27
N ARG A 52 -14.84 -4.01 -6.41
CA ARG A 52 -13.72 -4.90 -6.75
C ARG A 52 -12.86 -4.32 -7.86
N THR A 53 -11.63 -4.83 -7.96
CA THR A 53 -10.73 -4.58 -9.09
C THR A 53 -10.75 -5.77 -10.05
N LEU A 54 -10.19 -5.58 -11.26
CA LEU A 54 -9.99 -6.68 -12.21
C LEU A 54 -8.90 -7.67 -11.78
N ALA A 55 -8.20 -7.41 -10.67
CA ALA A 55 -7.25 -8.37 -10.10
C ALA A 55 -7.96 -9.59 -9.48
N ASP A 56 -9.27 -9.49 -9.24
CA ASP A 56 -10.14 -10.63 -8.87
C ASP A 56 -10.49 -11.45 -10.13
N GLY A 57 -9.47 -12.03 -10.77
CA GLY A 57 -9.65 -13.01 -11.84
C GLY A 57 -10.04 -14.39 -11.29
N PRO A 58 -10.42 -15.36 -12.16
CA PRO A 58 -10.87 -16.70 -11.76
C PRO A 58 -9.82 -17.53 -11.00
N ALA A 59 -8.58 -17.05 -10.88
CA ALA A 59 -7.48 -17.71 -10.16
C ALA A 59 -7.42 -17.38 -8.65
N GLY A 60 -8.31 -16.54 -8.11
CA GLY A 60 -8.48 -16.34 -6.67
C GLY A 60 -7.37 -15.56 -5.95
N GLY A 61 -7.78 -14.79 -4.93
CA GLY A 61 -6.93 -14.43 -3.80
C GLY A 61 -5.83 -13.37 -4.00
N SER A 62 -6.07 -12.34 -4.81
CA SER A 62 -5.18 -11.16 -4.79
C SER A 62 -5.53 -10.25 -3.60
N ASP A 63 -4.53 -9.82 -2.83
CA ASP A 63 -4.71 -8.81 -1.77
C ASP A 63 -5.29 -7.49 -2.32
N TRP A 64 -5.21 -7.29 -3.64
CA TRP A 64 -5.74 -6.14 -4.37
C TRP A 64 -7.16 -6.34 -4.91
N LYS A 65 -7.86 -7.39 -4.47
CA LYS A 65 -9.24 -7.69 -4.86
C LYS A 65 -10.18 -6.50 -4.67
N TYR A 66 -10.05 -5.76 -3.57
CA TYR A 66 -10.93 -4.66 -3.25
C TYR A 66 -10.37 -3.30 -3.67
N LEU A 67 -11.25 -2.46 -4.22
CA LEU A 67 -10.88 -1.13 -4.72
C LEU A 67 -10.42 -0.19 -3.59
N ALA A 68 -11.04 -0.28 -2.41
CA ALA A 68 -10.67 0.53 -1.24
C ALA A 68 -9.22 0.25 -0.80
N ALA A 69 -8.87 -1.03 -0.60
CA ALA A 69 -7.52 -1.45 -0.26
C ALA A 69 -6.49 -1.00 -1.32
N ARG A 70 -6.84 -1.14 -2.61
CA ARG A 70 -5.95 -0.70 -3.70
C ARG A 70 -5.75 0.82 -3.72
N ARG A 71 -6.81 1.60 -3.50
CA ARG A 71 -6.74 3.07 -3.43
C ARG A 71 -5.93 3.54 -2.23
N LEU A 72 -6.11 2.92 -1.06
CA LEU A 72 -5.30 3.21 0.12
C LEU A 72 -3.81 2.99 -0.18
N ALA A 73 -3.45 1.84 -0.75
CA ALA A 73 -2.06 1.54 -1.09
C ALA A 73 -1.46 2.57 -2.06
N LEU A 74 -2.18 2.91 -3.13
CA LEU A 74 -1.72 3.92 -4.09
C LEU A 74 -1.59 5.30 -3.43
N PHE A 75 -2.52 5.66 -2.54
CA PHE A 75 -2.48 6.91 -1.79
C PHE A 75 -1.24 6.97 -0.88
N ILE A 76 -0.96 5.91 -0.11
CA ILE A 76 0.22 5.83 0.76
C ILE A 76 1.49 5.92 -0.08
N MET A 77 1.63 5.09 -1.12
CA MET A 77 2.81 5.07 -1.99
C MET A 77 3.09 6.46 -2.59
N ALA A 78 2.08 7.10 -3.18
CA ALA A 78 2.23 8.41 -3.79
C ALA A 78 2.44 9.54 -2.75
N SER A 79 1.95 9.38 -1.53
CA SER A 79 2.12 10.37 -0.45
C SER A 79 3.51 10.29 0.15
N VAL A 80 4.01 9.09 0.42
CA VAL A 80 5.38 8.88 0.90
C VAL A 80 6.38 9.36 -0.15
N GLU A 81 6.26 8.90 -1.41
CA GLU A 81 7.18 9.32 -2.48
C GLU A 81 7.25 10.85 -2.65
N ARG A 82 6.09 11.53 -2.63
CA ARG A 82 6.07 13.00 -2.74
C ARG A 82 6.55 13.68 -1.46
N GLY A 83 6.18 13.15 -0.30
CA GLY A 83 6.50 13.71 1.01
C GLY A 83 7.98 13.63 1.36
N THR A 84 8.69 12.60 0.91
CA THR A 84 10.12 12.40 1.16
C THR A 84 11.02 12.87 0.01
N ARG A 85 10.47 13.55 -0.98
CA ARG A 85 11.21 14.03 -2.17
C ARG A 85 12.36 14.98 -1.84
N TRP A 86 12.32 15.66 -0.69
CA TRP A 86 13.41 16.53 -0.22
C TRP A 86 14.74 15.78 -0.06
N LEU A 87 14.71 14.44 0.11
CA LEU A 87 15.90 13.59 0.22
C LEU A 87 16.83 13.65 -1.01
N VAL A 88 16.32 14.05 -2.18
CA VAL A 88 17.16 14.22 -3.38
C VAL A 88 18.23 15.31 -3.23
N PHE A 89 18.04 16.22 -2.27
CA PHE A 89 18.96 17.33 -1.98
C PHE A 89 19.81 17.11 -0.73
N GLU A 90 19.60 16.00 -0.03
CA GLU A 90 20.27 15.70 1.23
C GLU A 90 21.51 14.86 1.00
N ARG A 91 22.47 14.99 1.92
CA ARG A 91 23.60 14.07 1.97
C ARG A 91 23.10 12.70 2.44
N ASN A 92 23.47 11.65 1.71
CA ASN A 92 23.17 10.28 2.13
C ASN A 92 23.93 9.97 3.44
N GLY A 93 23.19 9.84 4.54
CA GLY A 93 23.75 9.57 5.86
C GLY A 93 22.69 9.48 6.96
N PRO A 94 23.12 9.15 8.19
CA PRO A 94 22.22 8.80 9.30
C PRO A 94 21.17 9.86 9.63
N GLU A 95 21.51 11.14 9.58
CA GLU A 95 20.58 12.23 9.88
C GLU A 95 19.42 12.29 8.88
N ALA A 96 19.72 12.17 7.58
CA ALA A 96 18.71 12.17 6.53
C ALA A 96 17.79 10.94 6.66
N TRP A 97 18.36 9.77 6.96
CA TRP A 97 17.62 8.53 7.15
C TRP A 97 16.67 8.59 8.35
N GLN A 98 17.16 9.08 9.50
CA GLN A 98 16.35 9.25 10.70
C GLN A 98 15.18 10.20 10.46
N ARG A 99 15.43 11.34 9.80
CA ARG A 99 14.37 12.30 9.45
C ARG A 99 13.35 11.71 8.48
N ALA A 100 13.79 11.00 7.45
CA ALA A 100 12.90 10.32 6.51
C ALA A 100 12.02 9.27 7.18
N ARG A 101 12.64 8.45 8.04
CA ARG A 101 11.97 7.43 8.84
C ARG A 101 10.92 8.06 9.75
N ALA A 102 11.30 9.01 10.58
CA ALA A 102 10.40 9.67 11.53
C ALA A 102 9.21 10.35 10.83
N GLN A 103 9.46 11.04 9.70
CA GLN A 103 8.39 11.64 8.91
C GLN A 103 7.40 10.59 8.37
N THR A 104 7.91 9.47 7.89
CA THR A 104 7.09 8.40 7.32
C THR A 104 6.33 7.64 8.40
N GLU A 105 6.97 7.37 9.55
CA GLU A 105 6.34 6.76 10.73
C GLU A 105 5.19 7.63 11.23
N ALA A 106 5.40 8.94 11.40
CA ALA A 106 4.34 9.86 11.83
C ALA A 106 3.15 9.90 10.86
N PHE A 107 3.40 9.82 9.55
CA PHE A 107 2.33 9.76 8.55
C PHE A 107 1.53 8.45 8.64
N LEU A 108 2.20 7.30 8.78
CA LEU A 108 1.53 6.01 8.90
C LEU A 108 0.80 5.88 10.24
N GLU A 109 1.37 6.42 11.33
CA GLU A 109 0.73 6.47 12.64
C GLU A 109 -0.59 7.26 12.59
N ALA A 110 -0.61 8.42 11.93
CA ALA A 110 -1.83 9.19 11.76
C ALA A 110 -2.92 8.38 11.01
N LEU A 111 -2.54 7.62 9.97
CA LEU A 111 -3.47 6.74 9.26
C LEU A 111 -3.96 5.57 10.13
N ASP A 112 -3.09 5.00 10.95
CA ASP A 112 -3.42 3.93 11.89
C ASP A 112 -4.45 4.41 12.93
N GLN A 113 -4.25 5.60 13.48
CA GLN A 113 -5.20 6.26 14.42
C GLN A 113 -6.56 6.54 13.77
N GLU A 114 -6.58 6.76 12.45
CA GLU A 114 -7.81 6.91 11.66
C GLU A 114 -8.42 5.57 11.22
N GLY A 115 -7.85 4.43 11.65
CA GLY A 115 -8.35 3.08 11.39
C GLY A 115 -8.07 2.59 9.98
N ALA A 116 -6.97 3.01 9.36
CA ALA A 116 -6.60 2.59 8.01
C ALA A 116 -6.01 1.18 7.93
N PHE A 117 -5.51 0.65 9.03
CA PHE A 117 -4.84 -0.66 9.10
C PHE A 117 -5.61 -1.64 9.98
N ALA A 118 -5.33 -2.93 9.79
CA ALA A 118 -6.04 -4.01 10.47
C ALA A 118 -5.42 -4.41 11.82
N GLY A 119 -4.17 -4.00 12.09
CA GLY A 119 -3.44 -4.34 13.32
C GLY A 119 -4.02 -3.65 14.55
N ALA A 120 -3.92 -4.30 15.71
CA ALA A 120 -4.30 -3.68 16.99
C ALA A 120 -3.13 -2.92 17.63
N GLN A 121 -1.91 -3.22 17.20
CA GLN A 121 -0.67 -2.62 17.65
C GLN A 121 0.12 -2.10 16.45
N ALA A 122 0.91 -1.04 16.65
CA ALA A 122 1.65 -0.40 15.57
C ALA A 122 2.60 -1.37 14.82
N ASP A 123 3.21 -2.33 15.54
CA ASP A 123 4.10 -3.36 14.99
C ASP A 123 3.39 -4.41 14.14
N GLU A 124 2.07 -4.54 14.28
CA GLU A 124 1.21 -5.35 13.41
C GLU A 124 0.62 -4.54 12.24
N SER A 125 0.62 -3.20 12.36
CA SER A 125 -0.01 -2.28 11.40
C SER A 125 0.95 -1.78 10.33
N TYR A 126 2.15 -1.32 10.69
CA TYR A 126 3.11 -0.78 9.73
C TYR A 126 4.57 -0.92 10.19
N PHE A 127 5.50 -0.76 9.25
CA PHE A 127 6.93 -0.63 9.53
C PHE A 127 7.60 0.34 8.57
N VAL A 128 8.72 0.93 9.00
CA VAL A 128 9.54 1.83 8.20
C VAL A 128 11.02 1.54 8.45
N ILE A 129 11.78 1.39 7.37
CA ILE A 129 13.21 1.11 7.36
C ILE A 129 13.90 2.13 6.46
N CYS A 130 14.78 2.92 7.07
CA CYS A 130 15.73 3.78 6.38
C CYS A 130 16.99 3.83 7.26
N ASP A 131 17.97 3.01 6.92
CA ASP A 131 19.20 2.87 7.69
C ASP A 131 20.37 2.44 6.80
N GLU A 132 21.52 2.18 7.43
CA GLU A 132 22.74 1.73 6.77
C GLU A 132 22.58 0.36 6.10
N ARG A 133 21.70 -0.51 6.59
CA ARG A 133 21.49 -1.85 6.00
C ARG A 133 20.85 -1.75 4.62
N LEU A 134 19.98 -0.75 4.43
CA LEU A 134 19.32 -0.47 3.15
C LEU A 134 20.14 0.47 2.24
N ASN A 135 20.85 1.42 2.81
CA ASN A 135 21.54 2.47 2.06
C ASN A 135 23.04 2.23 1.86
N GLY A 136 23.61 1.25 2.56
CA GLY A 136 25.04 1.00 2.62
C GLY A 136 25.78 2.06 3.43
N PRO A 137 27.10 1.87 3.63
CA PRO A 137 27.93 2.83 4.33
C PRO A 137 27.96 4.17 3.55
N PRO A 138 27.99 5.33 4.25
CA PRO A 138 27.97 6.65 3.64
C PRO A 138 29.30 6.96 2.93
N GLN A 139 29.47 6.41 1.73
CA GLN A 139 30.73 6.46 0.97
C GLN A 139 30.61 7.27 -0.32
N THR A 140 29.40 7.57 -0.80
CA THR A 140 29.16 8.23 -2.09
C THR A 140 28.61 9.65 -1.91
N LEU A 141 29.15 10.61 -2.66
CA LEU A 141 28.61 11.98 -2.78
C LEU A 141 27.26 12.04 -3.51
N GLN A 142 26.82 10.94 -4.13
CA GLN A 142 25.55 10.86 -4.83
C GLN A 142 24.40 10.51 -3.87
N ALA A 143 23.38 11.36 -3.86
CA ALA A 143 22.19 11.27 -3.02
C ALA A 143 21.20 10.19 -3.49
N CYS A 144 21.62 8.92 -3.60
CA CYS A 144 20.70 7.79 -3.75
C CYS A 144 20.28 7.31 -2.35
N ILE A 145 19.10 7.74 -1.89
CA ILE A 145 18.51 7.33 -0.60
C ILE A 145 17.30 6.43 -0.88
N ARG A 146 17.26 5.30 -0.17
CA ARG A 146 16.22 4.30 -0.22
C ARG A 146 15.47 4.27 1.12
N LEU A 147 14.16 4.20 1.02
CA LEU A 147 13.21 4.10 2.13
C LEU A 147 12.28 2.92 1.84
N LEU A 148 12.29 1.94 2.73
CA LEU A 148 11.41 0.78 2.65
C LEU A 148 10.34 0.93 3.73
N PHE A 149 9.08 0.81 3.36
CA PHE A 149 7.99 0.79 4.33
C PHE A 149 6.99 -0.30 3.97
N GLY A 150 6.19 -0.72 4.94
CA GLY A 150 5.08 -1.64 4.72
C GLY A 150 3.90 -1.35 5.63
N PHE A 151 2.72 -1.78 5.19
CA PHE A 151 1.47 -1.61 5.96
C PHE A 151 0.52 -2.81 5.78
N ALA A 152 -0.24 -3.11 6.81
CA ALA A 152 -1.16 -4.23 6.92
C ALA A 152 -2.62 -3.78 6.72
N ALA A 153 -3.07 -3.73 5.46
CA ALA A 153 -4.38 -3.18 5.11
C ALA A 153 -5.57 -4.12 5.38
N LEU A 154 -5.37 -5.45 5.31
CA LEU A 154 -6.48 -6.43 5.37
C LEU A 154 -6.38 -7.39 6.56
N ARG A 155 -5.16 -7.82 6.91
CA ARG A 155 -4.91 -8.75 8.01
C ARG A 155 -3.72 -8.24 8.82
N PRO A 156 -3.79 -8.27 10.17
CA PRO A 156 -2.67 -7.92 11.03
C PRO A 156 -1.40 -8.66 10.63
N GLY A 157 -0.27 -7.95 10.58
CA GLY A 157 1.02 -8.54 10.24
C GLY A 157 1.17 -8.97 8.78
N GLU A 158 0.18 -8.81 7.90
CA GLU A 158 0.33 -9.09 6.46
C GLU A 158 0.69 -7.83 5.68
N PHE A 159 1.99 -7.53 5.62
CA PHE A 159 2.46 -6.28 5.04
C PHE A 159 2.49 -6.27 3.52
N HIS A 160 1.97 -5.18 2.96
CA HIS A 160 2.26 -4.74 1.61
C HIS A 160 3.43 -3.78 1.69
N ALA A 161 4.59 -4.17 1.16
CA ALA A 161 5.79 -3.37 1.22
C ALA A 161 6.04 -2.59 -0.07
N CYS A 162 6.64 -1.41 0.09
CA CYS A 162 7.05 -0.54 -1.00
C CYS A 162 8.44 0.01 -0.73
N LEU A 163 9.28 -0.03 -1.76
CA LEU A 163 10.57 0.63 -1.78
C LEU A 163 10.45 1.95 -2.53
N VAL A 164 10.80 3.04 -1.85
CA VAL A 164 10.97 4.36 -2.43
C VAL A 164 12.44 4.64 -2.60
N THR A 165 12.83 5.04 -3.81
CA THR A 165 14.20 5.46 -4.12
C THR A 165 14.16 6.93 -4.55
N HIS A 166 14.97 7.75 -3.90
CA HIS A 166 15.26 9.12 -4.28
C HIS A 166 16.68 9.20 -4.81
N GLN A 167 16.84 9.76 -6.00
CA GLN A 167 18.13 10.07 -6.61
C GLN A 167 18.01 11.36 -7.42
N ALA A 168 19.13 11.95 -7.81
CA ALA A 168 19.13 13.18 -8.60
C ALA A 168 18.26 13.01 -9.86
N GLY A 169 17.26 13.87 -10.03
CA GLY A 169 16.35 13.85 -11.19
C GLY A 169 15.26 12.77 -11.18
N ARG A 170 15.26 11.81 -10.24
CA ARG A 170 14.28 10.72 -10.21
C ARG A 170 13.86 10.36 -8.79
N SER A 171 12.55 10.24 -8.59
CA SER A 171 11.97 9.57 -7.43
C SER A 171 11.03 8.48 -7.93
N SER A 172 10.99 7.35 -7.25
CA SER A 172 10.10 6.26 -7.64
C SER A 172 9.72 5.41 -6.45
N ALA A 173 8.43 5.15 -6.30
CA ALA A 173 7.89 4.11 -5.43
C ALA A 173 7.60 2.82 -6.24
N ARG A 174 8.11 1.67 -5.78
CA ARG A 174 7.77 0.36 -6.36
C ARG A 174 7.35 -0.64 -5.28
N PRO A 175 6.35 -1.49 -5.54
CA PRO A 175 6.00 -2.57 -4.62
C PRO A 175 7.15 -3.58 -4.53
N VAL A 176 7.33 -4.17 -3.36
CA VAL A 176 8.30 -5.25 -3.13
C VAL A 176 7.61 -6.43 -2.44
N SER A 177 7.95 -7.64 -2.87
CA SER A 177 7.42 -8.86 -2.27
C SER A 177 8.13 -9.16 -0.96
N VAL A 178 7.39 -9.17 0.13
CA VAL A 178 7.86 -9.68 1.43
C VAL A 178 7.56 -11.17 1.50
N ASN A 179 8.48 -11.96 2.07
CA ASN A 179 8.19 -13.37 2.30
C ASN A 179 7.12 -13.50 3.39
N ARG A 180 5.87 -13.70 2.96
CA ARG A 180 4.65 -13.73 3.78
C ARG A 180 4.71 -14.77 4.91
N LEU A 181 5.50 -15.83 4.77
CA LEU A 181 5.69 -16.88 5.80
C LEU A 181 6.59 -16.45 6.97
N ALA A 182 7.60 -15.60 6.71
CA ALA A 182 8.50 -15.06 7.76
C ALA A 182 7.84 -13.91 8.56
N THR A 183 6.65 -13.49 8.14
CA THR A 183 5.97 -12.27 8.58
C THR A 183 4.86 -12.57 9.61
N SER A 184 4.51 -13.85 9.79
CA SER A 184 3.40 -14.33 10.65
C SER A 184 3.79 -14.58 12.12
N GLY A 185 4.95 -14.12 12.58
CA GLY A 185 5.46 -14.40 13.93
C GLY A 185 5.98 -13.14 14.62
N ARG A 186 5.96 -13.14 15.97
CA ARG A 186 6.31 -12.04 16.90
C ARG A 186 7.70 -11.35 16.74
N ARG A 187 8.46 -11.67 15.68
CA ARG A 187 9.75 -11.05 15.29
C ARG A 187 9.72 -10.50 13.86
N VAL A 188 8.55 -10.06 13.42
CA VAL A 188 8.26 -9.42 12.13
C VAL A 188 9.35 -8.41 11.73
N GLY A 189 9.73 -7.49 12.63
CA GLY A 189 10.67 -6.42 12.32
C GLY A 189 12.05 -6.91 11.85
N GLU A 190 12.64 -7.90 12.52
CA GLU A 190 14.03 -8.33 12.25
C GLU A 190 14.14 -9.36 11.11
N GLU A 191 13.14 -10.24 10.97
CA GLU A 191 13.14 -11.34 9.99
C GLU A 191 12.71 -10.86 8.59
N ILE A 192 11.72 -9.97 8.52
CA ILE A 192 11.32 -9.30 7.27
C ILE A 192 12.47 -8.49 6.71
N GLU A 193 13.14 -7.75 7.58
CA GLU A 193 14.24 -6.84 7.26
C GLU A 193 15.42 -7.62 6.66
N THR A 194 15.79 -8.78 7.22
CA THR A 194 16.94 -9.54 6.72
C THR A 194 16.69 -10.20 5.36
N ALA A 195 15.48 -10.74 5.14
CA ALA A 195 15.14 -11.41 3.88
C ALA A 195 14.89 -10.43 2.73
N LEU A 196 14.18 -9.32 3.00
CA LEU A 196 13.92 -8.27 2.01
C LEU A 196 15.21 -7.56 1.59
N LEU A 197 16.05 -7.18 2.55
CA LEU A 197 17.28 -6.43 2.24
C LEU A 197 18.24 -7.26 1.39
N ARG A 198 18.36 -8.58 1.62
CA ARG A 198 19.17 -9.46 0.76
C ARG A 198 18.66 -9.50 -0.68
N GLY A 199 17.34 -9.56 -0.89
CA GLY A 199 16.73 -9.56 -2.22
C GLY A 199 16.83 -8.21 -2.94
N ILE A 200 16.62 -7.10 -2.21
CA ILE A 200 16.67 -5.74 -2.75
C ILE A 200 18.11 -5.35 -3.10
N VAL A 201 19.08 -5.61 -2.21
CA VAL A 201 20.51 -5.29 -2.42
C VAL A 201 21.11 -6.12 -3.56
N GLY A 202 20.73 -7.40 -3.70
CA GLY A 202 21.17 -8.25 -4.81
C GLY A 202 20.65 -7.83 -6.20
N SER A 203 19.52 -7.12 -6.25
CA SER A 203 18.93 -6.58 -7.49
C SER A 203 19.43 -5.19 -7.89
N GLY A 204 20.46 -4.66 -7.20
CA GLY A 204 20.89 -3.26 -7.18
C GLY A 204 21.47 -2.66 -8.48
N GLN A 205 20.78 -2.77 -9.62
CA GLN A 205 21.10 -2.01 -10.85
C GLN A 205 20.38 -0.65 -10.93
N ASP A 206 19.49 -0.30 -9.99
CA ASP A 206 18.62 0.90 -10.11
C ASP A 206 19.28 2.26 -9.76
N CYS A 207 20.51 2.27 -9.23
CA CYS A 207 21.29 3.51 -8.97
C CYS A 207 22.60 3.56 -9.79
N ALA A 208 22.63 2.94 -10.98
CA ALA A 208 23.67 3.18 -11.98
C ALA A 208 23.30 4.38 -12.88
N PRO A 209 24.29 5.15 -13.39
CA PRO A 209 24.07 6.35 -14.18
C PRO A 209 23.29 6.11 -15.49
#